data_AF-A0A2A2HND7-F1
#
_entry.id   AF-A0A2A2HND7-F1
#
_cell.length_a   1.000
_cell.length_b   1.000
_cell.length_c   1.000
_cell.angle_alpha   90.00
_cell.angle_beta   90.00
_cell.angle_gamma   90.00
#
_symmetry.space_group_name_H-M   'P 1'
#
loop_
_entity.id
_entity.type
_entity.pdbx_description
1 polymer ?
#
loop_
_entity_poly.entity_id
_entity_poly.type
_entity_poly.pdbx_seq_one_letter_code
_entity_poly.pdbx_strand_id
1 'polypeptide(L)' 'MDGWSTVFIRTRVGNDVWSKAVAAGRFETKPIEEVKLGLGLVMKLEKGEIDKNRKIPDERRNFGVNKALWDPYS' A
#
# COMPACT_ATOMS: atom_id res chain seq x y z
N MET A 1 -17.62 1.16 -14.67
CA MET A 1 -18.01 -0.10 -13.99
C MET A 1 -16.74 -0.63 -13.34
N ASP A 2 -16.41 -0.11 -12.15
CA ASP A 2 -15.24 -0.51 -11.36
C ASP A 2 -15.71 -1.48 -10.28
N GLY A 3 -15.74 -2.78 -10.60
CA GLY A 3 -16.26 -3.84 -9.72
C GLY A 3 -15.19 -4.78 -9.16
N TRP A 4 -13.90 -4.46 -9.35
CA TRP A 4 -12.77 -5.31 -8.96
C TRP A 4 -11.93 -4.60 -7.90
N SER A 5 -11.42 -5.37 -6.94
CA SER A 5 -10.51 -4.88 -5.90
C SER A 5 -9.14 -5.54 -6.05
N THR A 6 -8.06 -4.76 -5.91
CA THR A 6 -6.69 -5.30 -5.81
C THR A 6 -6.44 -5.72 -4.36
N VAL A 7 -6.21 -7.02 -4.13
CA VAL A 7 -6.08 -7.59 -2.78
C VAL A 7 -4.66 -8.09 -2.53
N PHE A 8 -4.06 -7.69 -1.40
CA PHE A 8 -2.76 -8.16 -0.95
C PHE A 8 -2.91 -9.09 0.26
N ILE A 9 -2.49 -10.34 0.10
CA ILE A 9 -2.45 -11.32 1.19
C ILE A 9 -1.07 -11.22 1.83
N ARG A 10 -1.01 -10.75 3.08
CA ARG A 10 0.27 -10.42 3.75
C ARG A 10 0.72 -11.43 4.79
N THR A 11 -0.21 -12.07 5.50
CA THR A 11 0.09 -12.91 6.67
C THR A 11 -0.33 -14.36 6.43
N ARG A 12 0.26 -15.29 7.20
CA ARG A 12 -0.10 -16.72 7.16
C ARG A 12 -1.58 -16.96 7.45
N VAL A 13 -2.13 -16.23 8.43
CA VAL A 13 -3.56 -16.28 8.76
C VAL A 13 -4.40 -15.75 7.59
N GLY A 14 -3.99 -14.64 6.99
CA GLY A 14 -4.66 -14.08 5.81
C GLY A 14 -4.67 -15.05 4.63
N ASN A 15 -3.58 -15.77 4.41
CA ASN A 15 -3.50 -16.77 3.35
C ASN A 15 -4.44 -17.95 3.59
N ASP A 16 -4.48 -18.49 4.83
CA ASP A 16 -5.36 -19.61 5.16
C ASP A 16 -6.85 -19.26 4.98
N VAL A 17 -7.27 -18.08 5.43
CA VAL A 17 -8.65 -17.60 5.25
C VAL A 17 -8.96 -17.36 3.77
N TRP A 18 -8.04 -16.72 3.04
CA TRP A 18 -8.24 -16.39 1.63
C TRP A 18 -8.35 -17.65 0.75
N SER A 19 -7.43 -18.61 0.92
CA SER A 19 -7.46 -19.87 0.17
C SER A 19 -8.76 -20.65 0.41
N LYS A 20 -9.25 -20.69 1.66
CA LYS A 20 -10.55 -21.31 1.99
C LYS A 20 -11.72 -20.60 1.33
N ALA A 21 -11.72 -19.26 1.32
CA ALA A 21 -12.80 -18.47 0.73
C ALA A 21 -12.86 -18.61 -0.80
N VAL A 22 -11.71 -18.62 -1.48
CA VAL A 22 -11.62 -18.86 -2.93
C VAL A 22 -12.06 -20.28 -3.26
N ALA A 23 -11.60 -21.30 -2.52
CA ALA A 23 -12.01 -22.68 -2.70
C ALA A 23 -13.52 -22.90 -2.48
N ALA A 24 -14.13 -22.13 -1.58
CA ALA A 24 -15.57 -22.12 -1.35
C ALA A 24 -16.37 -21.33 -2.41
N GLY A 25 -15.71 -20.84 -3.47
CA GLY A 25 -16.34 -20.10 -4.57
C GLY A 25 -16.88 -18.72 -4.18
N ARG A 26 -16.38 -18.13 -3.09
CA ARG A 26 -16.85 -16.82 -2.61
C ARG A 26 -16.24 -15.64 -3.36
N PHE A 27 -15.15 -15.86 -4.08
CA PHE A 27 -14.43 -14.83 -4.82
C PHE A 27 -14.04 -15.31 -6.21
N GLU A 28 -14.24 -14.45 -7.20
CA GLU A 28 -13.63 -14.57 -8.52
C GLU A 28 -12.25 -13.91 -8.49
N THR A 29 -11.20 -14.67 -8.83
CA THR A 29 -9.82 -14.18 -8.77
C THR A 29 -9.22 -14.09 -10.16
N LYS A 30 -8.48 -13.02 -10.43
CA LYS A 30 -7.63 -12.89 -11.62
C LYS A 30 -6.20 -12.56 -11.17
N PRO A 31 -5.17 -13.16 -11.77
CA PRO A 31 -3.79 -12.73 -11.57
C PRO A 31 -3.66 -11.24 -11.89
N ILE A 32 -2.95 -10.50 -11.05
CA ILE A 32 -2.82 -9.05 -11.20
C ILE A 32 -2.02 -8.68 -12.46
N GLU A 33 -1.21 -9.60 -12.97
CA GLU A 33 -0.45 -9.47 -14.22
C GLU A 33 -1.35 -9.39 -15.46
N GLU A 34 -2.56 -9.95 -15.39
CA GLU A 34 -3.52 -9.98 -16.51
C GLU A 34 -4.42 -8.74 -16.56
N VAL A 35 -4.35 -7.87 -15.55
CA VAL A 35 -5.16 -6.65 -15.48
C VAL A 35 -4.37 -5.50 -16.11
N LYS A 36 -4.94 -4.84 -17.14
CA LYS A 36 -4.26 -3.80 -17.97
C LYS A 36 -3.60 -2.65 -17.20
N LEU A 37 -4.07 -2.31 -16.00
CA LEU A 37 -3.48 -1.27 -15.14
C LEU A 37 -2.52 -1.85 -14.08
N GLY A 38 -2.63 -3.16 -13.83
CA GLY A 38 -1.73 -4.01 -13.06
C GLY A 38 -1.28 -3.47 -11.71
N LEU A 39 -0.16 -3.99 -11.24
CA LEU A 39 0.53 -3.52 -10.03
C LEU A 39 1.25 -2.18 -10.26
N GLY A 40 1.50 -1.81 -11.52
CA GLY A 40 2.27 -0.63 -11.89
C GLY A 40 1.64 0.69 -11.44
N LEU A 41 0.32 0.84 -11.58
CA LEU A 41 -0.37 2.06 -11.13
C LEU A 41 -0.37 2.17 -9.59
N VAL A 42 -0.60 1.05 -8.90
CA VAL A 42 -0.62 1.00 -7.43
C VAL A 42 0.74 1.40 -6.87
N MET A 43 1.83 0.81 -7.38
CA MET A 43 3.19 1.17 -6.96
C MET A 43 3.54 2.63 -7.27
N LYS A 44 3.08 3.17 -8.41
CA LYS A 44 3.33 4.56 -8.78
C LYS A 44 2.65 5.55 -7.83
N LEU A 45 1.41 5.27 -7.43
CA LEU A 45 0.67 6.08 -6.47
C LEU A 45 1.29 5.99 -5.07
N GLU A 46 1.60 4.78 -4.61
CA GLU A 46 2.26 4.53 -3.32
C GLU A 46 3.60 5.26 -3.22
N LYS A 47 4.43 5.16 -4.27
CA LYS A 47 5.70 5.91 -4.35
C LYS A 47 5.48 7.42 -4.27
N GLY A 48 4.49 7.93 -5.00
CA GLY A 48 4.14 9.36 -4.97
C GLY A 48 3.68 9.85 -3.59
N GLU A 49 2.99 9.00 -2.82
CA GLU A 49 2.55 9.32 -1.46
C GLU A 49 3.73 9.30 -0.48
N ILE A 50 4.57 8.25 -0.52
CA ILE A 50 5.76 8.13 0.33
C ILE A 50 6.74 9.28 0.06
N ASP A 51 7.00 9.60 -1.21
CA ASP A 51 7.94 10.67 -1.59
C ASP A 51 7.46 12.05 -1.15
N LYS A 52 6.14 12.30 -1.13
CA LYS A 52 5.57 13.54 -0.58
C LYS A 52 5.69 13.57 0.94
N ASN A 53 5.34 12.48 1.61
CA ASN A 53 5.31 12.41 3.06
C ASN A 53 6.71 12.40 3.67
N ARG A 54 7.73 11.89 2.97
CA ARG A 54 9.14 11.91 3.42
C ARG A 54 9.74 13.31 3.54
N LYS A 55 9.26 14.28 2.76
CA LYS A 55 9.74 15.68 2.84
C LYS A 55 9.36 16.32 4.17
N ILE A 56 8.24 15.90 4.78
CA ILE A 56 7.71 16.50 6.00
C ILE A 56 8.62 16.19 7.22
N PRO A 57 9.09 14.95 7.48
CA PRO A 57 10.12 14.69 8.49
C PRO A 57 11.41 15.48 8.30
N ASP A 58 11.90 15.59 7.06
CA ASP A 58 13.13 16.35 6.77
C ASP A 58 12.96 17.84 7.08
N GLU A 59 11.82 18.42 6.72
CA GLU A 59 11.46 19.79 7.07
C GLU A 59 11.23 19.97 8.58
N ARG A 60 10.64 18.98 9.27
CA ARG A 60 10.44 19.00 10.73
C ARG A 60 11.76 19.03 11.50
N ARG A 61 12.79 18.36 11.00
CA ARG A 61 14.14 18.37 11.60
C ARG A 61 14.80 19.75 11.57
N ASN A 62 14.45 20.58 10.58
CA ASN A 62 15.02 21.90 10.36
C ASN A 62 14.00 23.06 10.52
N PHE A 63 12.85 22.80 11.15
CA PHE A 63 11.70 23.72 11.14
C PHE A 63 11.96 25.03 11.90
N GLY A 64 12.68 24.97 13.02
CA GLY A 64 13.03 26.15 13.81
C GLY A 64 14.47 26.61 13.58
N VAL A 65 14.75 27.87 13.94
CA VAL A 65 16.14 28.36 14.01
C VAL A 65 16.88 27.55 15.08
N ASN A 66 17.78 26.65 14.64
CA ASN A 66 18.50 25.69 15.48
C ASN A 66 17.60 24.81 16.38
N LYS A 67 16.35 24.54 15.98
CA LYS A 67 15.42 23.68 16.73
C LYS A 67 14.63 22.76 15.80
N ALA A 68 14.55 21.48 16.17
CA ALA A 68 13.75 20.48 15.47
C ALA A 68 12.37 20.32 16.12
N LEU A 69 11.36 19.96 15.32
CA LEU A 69 10.10 19.40 15.81
C LEU A 69 10.28 17.91 16.10
N TRP A 70 9.50 17.39 17.05
CA TRP A 70 9.52 15.96 17.41
C TRP A 70 9.18 15.07 16.21
N ASP A 71 9.91 13.96 16.05
CA ASP A 71 9.76 12.94 15.00
C ASP A 71 9.36 11.60 15.65
N PRO A 72 8.19 11.01 15.32
CA PRO A 72 7.77 9.75 15.90
C PRO A 72 8.51 8.53 15.31
N TYR A 73 9.33 8.72 14.28
CA TYR A 73 10.06 7.66 13.57
C TYR A 73 11.59 7.77 13.73
N SER A 74 12.08 8.71 14.54
CA SER A 74 13.51 8.92 14.84
C SER A 74 14.07 7.89 15.81
#